data_AF-A0A0Q9QQ24-F1
#
_entry.id   AF-A0A0Q9QQ24-F1
#
_cell.length_a   1.000
_cell.length_b   1.000
_cell.length_c   1.000
_cell.angle_alpha   90.00
_cell.angle_beta   90.00
_cell.angle_gamma   90.00
#
_symmetry.space_group_name_H-M   'P 1'
#
loop_
_entity.id
_entity.type
_entity.pdbx_description
1 polymer ?
#
loop_
_entity_poly.entity_id
_entity_poly.type
_entity_poly.pdbx_seq_one_letter_code
_entity_poly.pdbx_strand_id
1 'polypeptide(L)'
;MATTPVKDTDPTIGGLVVDASRDISTLISKEIELAKSELKVSFKHGGTGIGLFAGAAFIGVLAIIMLSVAIAYFINMTGLDLAWCFLIVFGVYVLIAALLAYIGVRQVKQVKAPERAISQGREIPAALKGRTDAGRVDTVAKPRAKA
;
A
#
# COMPACT_ATOMS: atom_id res chain seq x y z
N MET A 1 67.07 2.73 34.53
CA MET A 1 66.39 2.03 33.41
C MET A 1 64.90 2.30 33.54
N ALA A 2 64.35 3.21 32.73
CA ALA A 2 62.93 3.54 32.74
C ALA A 2 62.23 2.74 31.65
N THR A 3 61.32 1.84 32.04
CA THR A 3 60.48 1.07 31.13
C THR A 3 59.24 1.90 30.79
N THR A 4 59.19 2.49 29.60
CA THR A 4 57.97 3.11 29.08
C THR A 4 57.03 2.03 28.54
N PRO A 5 55.75 1.99 28.95
CA PRO A 5 54.80 1.02 28.43
C PRO A 5 54.50 1.33 26.96
N VAL A 6 54.68 0.34 26.09
CA VAL A 6 54.24 0.40 24.69
C VAL A 6 52.72 0.49 24.70
N LYS A 7 52.19 1.58 24.14
CA LYS A 7 50.77 1.80 23.94
C LYS A 7 50.36 0.97 22.72
N ASP A 8 49.72 -0.19 22.93
CA ASP A 8 49.06 -0.98 21.89
C ASP A 8 48.01 -0.11 21.19
N THR A 9 48.43 0.59 20.13
CA THR A 9 47.60 1.53 19.37
C THR A 9 47.55 1.16 17.89
N ASP A 10 47.94 -0.07 17.54
CA ASP A 10 47.67 -0.61 16.22
C ASP A 10 46.29 -1.27 16.23
N PRO A 11 45.38 -0.90 15.32
CA PRO A 11 44.05 -1.49 15.27
C PRO A 11 44.18 -2.99 15.01
N THR A 12 43.82 -3.77 16.03
CA THR A 12 43.75 -5.22 15.90
C THR A 12 42.73 -5.58 14.81
N ILE A 13 42.92 -6.71 14.11
CA ILE A 13 41.96 -7.21 13.10
C ILE A 13 40.53 -7.27 13.68
N GLY A 14 40.39 -7.55 14.97
CA GLY A 14 39.11 -7.50 15.68
C GLY A 14 38.52 -6.09 15.79
N GLY A 15 39.35 -5.07 16.02
CA GLY A 15 38.94 -3.66 16.01
C GLY A 15 38.42 -3.20 14.65
N LEU A 16 39.10 -3.57 13.56
CA LEU A 16 38.70 -3.21 12.19
C LEU A 16 37.34 -3.80 11.79
N VAL A 17 37.04 -5.03 12.22
CA VAL A 17 35.73 -5.67 11.97
C VAL A 17 34.62 -5.02 12.78
N VAL A 18 34.91 -4.62 14.02
CA VAL A 18 33.96 -3.88 14.87
C VAL A 18 33.66 -2.50 14.27
N ASP A 19 34.68 -1.79 13.80
CA ASP A 19 34.53 -0.48 13.16
C ASP A 19 33.76 -0.57 11.84
N ALA A 20 34.08 -1.53 10.97
CA ALA A 20 33.33 -1.76 9.73
C ALA A 20 31.86 -2.13 9.99
N SER A 21 31.58 -2.94 11.01
CA SER A 21 30.20 -3.29 11.40
C SER A 21 29.42 -2.08 11.91
N ARG A 22 30.10 -1.17 12.62
CA ARG A 22 29.53 0.08 13.13
C ARG A 22 29.26 1.07 11.99
N ASP A 23 30.12 1.15 10.99
CA ASP A 23 29.91 1.98 9.80
C ASP A 23 28.73 1.49 8.96
N ILE A 24 28.63 0.17 8.72
CA ILE A 24 27.48 -0.42 8.02
C ILE A 24 26.18 -0.14 8.79
N SER A 25 26.19 -0.32 10.11
CA SER A 25 25.02 -0.01 10.96
C SER A 25 24.62 1.47 10.87
N THR A 26 25.62 2.35 10.74
CA THR A 26 25.40 3.80 10.58
C THR A 26 24.82 4.13 9.21
N LEU A 27 25.28 3.50 8.13
CA LEU A 27 24.70 3.66 6.79
C LEU A 27 23.25 3.20 6.73
N ILE A 28 22.95 2.02 7.27
CA ILE A 28 21.58 1.49 7.32
C ILE A 28 20.67 2.44 8.09
N SER A 29 21.13 2.95 9.23
CA SER A 29 20.36 3.90 10.03
C SER A 29 20.07 5.19 9.29
N LYS A 30 21.05 5.71 8.52
CA LYS A 30 20.89 6.90 7.66
C LYS A 30 19.90 6.66 6.53
N GLU A 31 19.93 5.51 5.88
CA GLU A 31 19.00 5.17 4.80
C GLU A 31 17.55 5.08 5.33
N ILE A 32 17.39 4.49 6.52
CA ILE A 32 16.09 4.44 7.21
C ILE A 32 15.63 5.84 7.62
N GLU A 33 16.52 6.69 8.11
CA GLU A 33 16.18 8.07 8.49
C GLU A 33 15.76 8.89 7.28
N LEU A 34 16.47 8.74 6.16
CA LEU A 34 16.14 9.36 4.89
C LEU A 34 14.79 8.87 4.36
N ALA A 35 14.58 7.56 4.30
CA ALA A 35 13.30 6.97 3.90
C ALA A 35 12.16 7.43 4.83
N LYS A 36 12.39 7.51 6.14
CA LYS A 36 11.42 8.06 7.10
C LYS A 36 11.11 9.53 6.82
N SER A 37 12.10 10.33 6.44
CA SER A 37 11.90 11.74 6.10
C SER A 37 11.06 11.90 4.82
N GLU A 38 11.33 11.11 3.79
CA GLU A 38 10.61 11.13 2.52
C GLU A 38 9.18 10.63 2.68
N LEU A 39 9.01 9.57 3.48
CA LEU A 39 7.70 9.10 3.89
C LEU A 39 6.94 10.16 4.69
N LYS A 40 7.56 10.81 5.68
CA LYS A 40 6.90 11.89 6.45
C LYS A 40 6.43 13.04 5.55
N VAL A 41 7.24 13.45 4.58
CA VAL A 41 6.85 14.47 3.60
C VAL A 41 5.67 13.98 2.76
N SER A 42 5.71 12.74 2.30
CA SER A 42 4.62 12.10 1.54
C SER A 42 3.33 11.96 2.36
N PHE A 43 3.42 11.58 3.63
CA PHE A 43 2.29 11.49 4.56
C PHE A 43 1.70 12.84 4.90
N LYS A 44 2.53 13.88 5.07
CA LYS A 44 2.03 15.22 5.35
C LYS A 44 1.25 15.77 4.17
N HIS A 45 1.81 15.73 2.96
CA HIS A 45 1.13 16.24 1.77
C HIS A 45 -0.04 15.34 1.35
N GLY A 46 0.14 14.01 1.38
CA GLY A 46 -0.93 13.06 1.11
C GLY A 46 -2.06 13.14 2.14
N GLY A 47 -1.73 13.27 3.42
CA GLY A 47 -2.70 13.40 4.52
C GLY A 47 -3.46 14.72 4.47
N THR A 48 -2.78 15.85 4.23
CA THR A 48 -3.44 17.13 4.00
C THR A 48 -4.32 17.09 2.75
N GLY A 49 -3.85 16.45 1.67
CA GLY A 49 -4.64 16.25 0.45
C GLY A 49 -5.93 15.47 0.73
N ILE A 50 -5.83 14.33 1.40
CA ILE A 50 -7.00 13.51 1.81
C ILE A 50 -7.95 14.32 2.68
N GLY A 51 -7.43 15.09 3.65
CA GLY A 51 -8.25 15.95 4.52
C GLY A 51 -8.99 17.04 3.73
N LEU A 52 -8.31 17.72 2.81
CA LEU A 52 -8.93 18.73 1.94
C LEU A 52 -9.97 18.13 1.00
N PHE A 53 -9.69 16.98 0.39
CA PHE A 53 -10.66 16.28 -0.46
C PHE A 53 -11.86 15.77 0.34
N ALA A 54 -11.66 15.28 1.56
CA ALA A 54 -12.77 14.88 2.44
C ALA A 54 -13.64 16.09 2.81
N GLY A 55 -13.03 17.22 3.17
CA GLY A 55 -13.74 18.47 3.43
C GLY A 55 -14.50 18.97 2.20
N ALA A 56 -13.86 18.98 1.02
CA ALA A 56 -14.48 19.38 -0.23
C ALA A 56 -15.65 18.44 -0.61
N ALA A 57 -15.50 17.13 -0.43
CA ALA A 57 -16.57 16.17 -0.67
C ALA A 57 -17.75 16.41 0.28
N PHE A 58 -17.50 16.64 1.57
CA PHE A 58 -18.53 16.95 2.56
C PHE A 58 -19.30 18.22 2.19
N ILE A 59 -18.59 19.32 1.91
CA ILE A 59 -19.21 20.57 1.48
C ILE A 59 -19.96 20.38 0.15
N GLY A 60 -19.41 19.59 -0.78
CA GLY A 60 -20.06 19.24 -2.04
C GLY A 60 -21.40 18.51 -1.83
N VAL A 61 -21.47 17.57 -0.89
CA VAL A 61 -22.73 16.90 -0.52
C VAL A 61 -23.74 17.91 0.04
N LEU A 62 -23.33 18.79 0.96
CA LEU A 62 -24.23 19.82 1.50
C LEU A 62 -24.73 20.78 0.41
N ALA A 63 -23.85 21.19 -0.51
CA ALA A 63 -24.18 22.04 -1.64
C ALA A 63 -25.18 21.36 -2.59
N ILE A 64 -25.01 20.07 -2.87
CA ILE A 64 -25.96 19.29 -3.69
C ILE A 64 -27.34 19.23 -3.02
N ILE A 65 -27.42 19.04 -1.70
CA ILE A 65 -28.70 19.04 -0.97
C ILE A 65 -29.40 20.40 -1.11
N MET A 66 -28.68 21.50 -0.87
CA MET A 66 -29.24 22.85 -1.02
C MET A 66 -29.65 23.15 -2.46
N LEU A 67 -28.84 22.73 -3.44
CA LEU A 67 -29.15 22.86 -4.86
C LEU A 67 -30.39 22.05 -5.24
N SER A 68 -30.57 20.85 -4.69
CA SER A 68 -31.77 20.02 -4.93
C SER A 68 -33.04 20.74 -4.51
N VAL A 69 -33.01 21.32 -3.31
CA VAL A 69 -34.13 22.10 -2.77
C VAL A 69 -34.37 23.35 -3.62
N ALA A 70 -33.31 24.08 -3.98
CA ALA A 70 -33.40 25.26 -4.83
C ALA A 70 -34.04 24.95 -6.20
N ILE A 71 -33.63 23.86 -6.85
CA ILE A 71 -34.21 23.43 -8.13
C ILE A 71 -35.69 23.07 -7.95
N ALA A 72 -36.05 22.34 -6.89
CA ALA A 72 -37.45 21.99 -6.64
C ALA A 72 -38.33 23.25 -6.46
N TYR A 73 -37.86 24.24 -5.70
CA TYR A 73 -38.56 25.52 -5.56
C TYR A 73 -38.63 26.31 -6.88
N PHE A 74 -37.57 26.28 -7.68
CA PHE A 74 -37.56 26.94 -8.99
C PHE A 74 -38.58 26.32 -9.95
N ILE A 75 -38.71 24.99 -9.97
CA ILE A 75 -39.75 24.29 -10.74
C ILE A 75 -41.14 24.63 -10.19
N ASN A 76 -41.30 24.70 -8.86
CA ASN A 76 -42.58 25.03 -8.24
C ASN A 76 -43.12 26.41 -8.67
N MET A 77 -42.25 27.36 -9.03
CA MET A 77 -42.65 28.66 -9.59
C MET A 77 -43.47 28.56 -10.88
N THR A 78 -43.47 27.42 -11.59
CA THR A 78 -44.34 27.19 -12.75
C THR A 78 -45.77 26.82 -12.35
N GLY A 79 -46.08 26.76 -11.05
CA GLY A 79 -47.38 26.34 -10.51
C GLY A 79 -47.52 24.83 -10.29
N LEU A 80 -46.44 24.05 -10.50
CA LEU A 80 -46.43 22.61 -10.24
C LEU A 80 -46.32 22.35 -8.73
N ASP A 81 -47.12 21.43 -8.20
CA ASP A 81 -47.06 21.09 -6.77
C ASP A 81 -45.65 20.63 -6.34
N LEU A 82 -45.27 21.01 -5.11
CA LEU A 82 -43.92 20.83 -4.61
C LEU A 82 -43.52 19.35 -4.54
N ALA A 83 -44.47 18.44 -4.27
CA ALA A 83 -44.19 17.00 -4.25
C ALA A 83 -43.70 16.48 -5.61
N TRP A 84 -44.34 16.93 -6.70
CA TRP A 84 -43.93 16.57 -8.06
C TRP A 84 -42.59 17.19 -8.45
N CYS A 85 -42.30 18.40 -7.97
CA CYS A 85 -41.00 19.04 -8.20
C CYS A 85 -39.85 18.23 -7.60
N PHE A 86 -39.97 17.80 -6.33
CA PHE A 86 -38.98 16.95 -5.69
C PHE A 86 -38.86 15.57 -6.38
N LEU A 87 -39.97 14.99 -6.84
CA LEU A 87 -39.96 13.74 -7.60
C LEU A 87 -39.18 13.85 -8.91
N ILE A 88 -39.30 14.96 -9.63
CA ILE A 88 -38.54 15.22 -10.86
C ILE A 88 -37.04 15.31 -10.55
N VAL A 89 -36.66 16.10 -9.54
CA VAL A 89 -35.24 16.23 -9.14
C VAL A 89 -34.66 14.87 -8.71
N PHE A 90 -35.42 14.11 -7.93
CA PHE A 90 -35.05 12.73 -7.56
C PHE A 90 -34.86 11.84 -8.79
N GLY A 91 -35.81 11.87 -9.73
CA GLY A 91 -35.74 11.10 -10.98
C GLY A 91 -34.48 11.43 -11.78
N VAL A 92 -34.10 12.71 -11.87
CA VAL A 92 -32.85 13.13 -12.53
C VAL A 92 -31.63 12.51 -11.84
N TYR A 93 -31.56 12.51 -10.51
CA TYR A 93 -30.44 11.86 -9.80
C TYR A 93 -30.39 10.35 -9.98
N VAL A 94 -31.55 9.68 -10.01
CA VAL A 94 -31.60 8.23 -10.32
C VAL A 94 -31.05 7.95 -11.72
N LEU A 95 -31.40 8.77 -12.72
CA LEU A 95 -30.88 8.61 -14.08
C LEU A 95 -29.36 8.84 -14.14
N ILE A 96 -28.85 9.88 -13.48
CA ILE A 96 -27.40 10.14 -13.39
C ILE A 96 -26.69 8.97 -12.69
N ALA A 97 -27.23 8.49 -11.57
CA ALA A 97 -26.66 7.38 -10.82
C ALA A 97 -26.64 6.08 -11.65
N ALA A 98 -27.73 5.78 -12.38
CA ALA A 98 -27.80 4.63 -13.27
C ALA A 98 -26.76 4.71 -14.40
N LEU A 99 -26.58 5.89 -15.00
CA LEU A 99 -25.57 6.10 -16.04
C LEU A 99 -24.14 5.91 -15.50
N LEU A 100 -23.83 6.51 -14.35
CA LEU A 100 -22.52 6.37 -13.70
C LEU A 100 -22.25 4.92 -13.31
N ALA A 101 -23.22 4.22 -12.74
CA ALA A 101 -23.11 2.80 -12.40
C ALA A 101 -22.87 1.95 -13.66
N TYR A 102 -23.60 2.22 -14.74
CA TYR A 102 -23.42 1.52 -16.01
C TYR A 102 -22.01 1.71 -16.58
N ILE A 103 -21.52 2.95 -16.63
CA ILE A 103 -20.16 3.26 -17.09
C ILE A 103 -19.13 2.59 -16.16
N GLY A 104 -19.29 2.71 -14.84
CA GLY A 104 -18.40 2.11 -13.85
C GLY A 104 -18.30 0.59 -14.01
N VAL A 105 -19.43 -0.11 -14.17
CA VAL A 105 -19.45 -1.55 -14.42
C VAL A 105 -18.73 -1.90 -15.72
N ARG A 106 -18.89 -1.11 -16.79
CA ARG A 106 -18.16 -1.34 -18.04
C ARG A 106 -16.66 -1.09 -17.92
N GLN A 107 -16.24 -0.09 -17.15
CA GLN A 107 -14.83 0.18 -16.91
C GLN A 107 -14.18 -0.95 -16.10
N VAL A 108 -14.84 -1.40 -15.03
CA VAL A 108 -14.35 -2.54 -14.23
C VAL A 108 -14.26 -3.82 -15.06
N LYS A 109 -15.25 -4.09 -15.91
CA LYS A 109 -15.24 -5.26 -16.80
C LYS A 109 -14.16 -5.22 -17.89
N GLN A 110 -13.65 -4.05 -18.24
CA GLN A 110 -12.55 -3.91 -19.21
C GLN A 110 -11.18 -4.18 -18.59
N VAL A 111 -11.04 -4.08 -17.27
CA VAL A 111 -9.78 -4.40 -16.58
C VAL A 111 -9.61 -5.92 -16.57
N LYS A 112 -8.72 -6.43 -17.43
CA LYS A 112 -8.28 -7.83 -17.37
C LYS A 112 -7.50 -8.05 -16.08
N ALA A 113 -7.78 -9.15 -15.38
CA ALA A 113 -7.01 -9.53 -14.19
C ALA A 113 -5.52 -9.70 -14.56
N PRO A 114 -4.57 -9.32 -13.69
CA PRO A 114 -3.15 -9.43 -13.99
C PRO A 114 -2.71 -10.91 -13.96
N GLU A 115 -2.90 -11.60 -15.07
CA GLU A 115 -2.67 -13.05 -15.23
C GLU A 115 -1.25 -13.47 -14.81
N ARG A 116 -0.24 -12.66 -15.16
CA ARG A 116 1.17 -12.93 -14.79
C ARG A 116 1.44 -12.80 -13.28
N ALA A 117 0.82 -11.84 -12.61
CA ALA A 117 0.94 -11.69 -11.16
C ALA A 117 0.25 -12.85 -10.43
N ILE A 118 -0.89 -13.29 -10.97
CA ILE A 118 -1.64 -14.44 -10.45
C ILE A 118 -0.85 -15.75 -10.67
N SER A 119 -0.22 -15.94 -11.83
CA SER A 119 0.58 -17.14 -12.11
C SER A 119 1.83 -17.21 -11.23
N GLN A 120 2.56 -16.11 -11.10
CA GLN A 120 3.75 -16.04 -10.22
C GLN A 120 3.40 -16.30 -8.76
N GLY A 121 2.29 -15.75 -8.25
CA GLY A 121 1.83 -16.01 -6.88
C GLY A 121 1.48 -17.49 -6.62
N ARG A 122 1.05 -18.23 -7.65
CA ARG A 122 0.73 -19.67 -7.54
C ARG A 122 1.97 -20.57 -7.51
N GLU A 123 3.08 -20.13 -8.08
CA GLU A 123 4.35 -20.90 -8.10
C GLU A 123 5.09 -20.86 -6.76
N ILE A 124 4.88 -19.82 -5.96
CA ILE A 124 5.52 -19.63 -4.64
C ILE A 124 5.27 -20.83 -3.68
N PRO A 125 4.02 -21.28 -3.45
CA PRO A 125 3.76 -22.44 -2.60
C PRO A 125 4.26 -23.76 -3.22
N ALA A 126 4.26 -23.89 -4.55
CA ALA A 126 4.77 -25.08 -5.23
C ALA A 126 6.28 -25.25 -5.04
N ALA A 127 7.04 -24.15 -5.12
CA ALA A 127 8.49 -24.13 -4.88
C ALA A 127 8.85 -24.40 -3.40
N LEU A 128 7.98 -24.01 -2.46
CA LEU A 128 8.16 -24.28 -1.03
C LEU A 128 7.86 -25.74 -0.66
N LYS A 129 6.88 -26.38 -1.31
CA LYS A 129 6.49 -27.77 -1.03
C LYS A 129 7.50 -28.80 -1.57
N GLY A 130 8.21 -28.48 -2.65
CA GLY A 130 9.22 -29.36 -3.27
C GLY A 130 10.53 -29.56 -2.47
N ARG A 131 10.75 -28.82 -1.36
CA ARG A 131 11.95 -28.98 -0.52
C ARG A 131 11.76 -29.91 0.69
N THR A 132 10.53 -30.34 0.99
CA THR A 132 10.29 -31.25 2.12
C THR A 132 10.51 -32.72 1.75
N ASP A 133 10.46 -33.07 0.46
CA ASP A 133 10.55 -34.46 0.01
C ASP A 133 11.98 -34.90 -0.40
N ALA A 134 12.90 -33.95 -0.59
CA ALA A 134 14.28 -34.22 -1.04
C ALA A 134 15.27 -34.58 0.09
N GLY A 135 14.81 -34.72 1.34
CA GLY A 135 15.68 -34.90 2.51
C GLY A 135 15.69 -36.30 3.15
N ARG A 136 15.07 -37.33 2.56
CA ARG A 136 14.87 -38.65 3.21
C ARG A 136 15.48 -39.86 2.49
N VAL A 137 16.44 -39.66 1.61
CA VAL A 137 17.31 -40.71 1.08
C VAL A 137 18.64 -39.96 0.94
N ASP A 138 19.75 -40.24 1.62
CA ASP A 138 20.53 -41.47 1.64
C ASP A 138 21.51 -41.36 2.83
N THR A 139 21.42 -42.19 3.87
CA THR A 139 22.59 -42.35 4.80
C THR A 139 22.57 -43.59 5.69
N VAL A 140 21.68 -44.57 5.49
CA VAL A 140 21.76 -45.83 6.24
C VAL A 140 22.89 -46.68 5.67
N ALA A 141 24.07 -46.49 6.24
CA ALA A 141 25.22 -47.35 6.14
C ALA A 141 24.88 -48.80 6.53
N LYS A 142 25.48 -49.78 5.85
CA LYS A 142 25.62 -51.15 6.36
C LYS A 142 27.09 -51.60 6.31
N PRO A 143 27.65 -52.10 7.43
CA PRO A 143 29.05 -52.53 7.52
C PRO A 143 29.28 -54.00 7.11
N ARG A 144 30.54 -54.27 6.71
CA ARG A 144 31.34 -55.53 6.61
C ARG A 144 30.67 -56.91 6.84
N ALA A 145 31.06 -57.89 6.02
CA ALA A 145 31.80 -59.14 6.39
C ALA A 145 31.98 -60.03 5.12
N LYS A 146 33.20 -60.26 4.61
CA LYS A 146 34.03 -61.49 4.76
C LYS A 146 33.26 -62.83 4.78
N ALA A 147 33.43 -63.64 3.72
CA ALA A 147 34.06 -64.97 3.72
C ALA A 147 34.19 -65.47 2.27
#